data_AF-A0A2T1E024-F1
#
_entry.id   AF-A0A2T1E024-F1
#
_cell.length_a   1.000
_cell.length_b   1.000
_cell.length_c   1.000
_cell.angle_alpha   90.00
_cell.angle_beta   90.00
_cell.angle_gamma   90.00
#
_symmetry.space_group_name_H-M   'P 1'
#
loop_
_entity.id
_entity.type
_entity.pdbx_description
1 polymer ?
#
loop_
_entity_poly.entity_id
_entity_poly.type
_entity_poly.pdbx_seq_one_letter_code
_entity_poly.pdbx_strand_id
1 'polypeptide(L)'
;MNLSPALKQEIEQIAALQGISPEQFILQTLMEKINAFKQQTPNPSSTESLSNSPESHLREQKGILVFDTQSLDHIDFNQLIEQSRERDWEQLSL
;
A
#
# COMPACT_ATOMS: atom_id res chain seq x y z
N MET A 1 10.13 -24.08 21.10
CA MET A 1 11.30 -23.46 20.46
C MET A 1 12.35 -23.11 21.51
N ASN A 2 13.65 -23.21 21.20
CA ASN A 2 14.72 -22.89 22.15
C ASN A 2 15.14 -21.41 22.00
N LEU A 3 14.33 -20.52 22.56
CA LEU A 3 14.54 -19.07 22.58
C LEU A 3 15.19 -18.65 23.90
N SER A 4 15.94 -17.54 23.90
CA SER A 4 16.49 -16.99 25.14
C SER A 4 15.36 -16.63 26.12
N PRO A 5 15.57 -16.76 27.45
CA PRO A 5 14.53 -16.48 28.43
C PRO A 5 13.94 -15.08 28.31
N ALA A 6 14.78 -14.07 28.08
CA ALA A 6 14.36 -12.69 27.88
C ALA A 6 13.44 -12.53 26.66
N LEU A 7 13.77 -13.19 25.55
CA LEU A 7 12.95 -13.12 24.33
C LEU A 7 11.60 -13.83 24.52
N LYS A 8 11.56 -14.95 25.24
CA LYS A 8 10.29 -15.62 25.57
C LYS A 8 9.36 -14.72 26.37
N GLN A 9 9.91 -14.04 27.38
CA GLN A 9 9.13 -13.16 28.25
C GLN A 9 8.58 -11.94 27.51
N GLU A 10 9.34 -11.38 26.57
CA GLU A 10 8.86 -10.31 25.69
C GLU A 10 7.75 -10.80 24.76
N ILE A 11 7.94 -11.96 24.12
CA ILE A 11 6.93 -12.56 23.24
C ILE A 11 5.62 -12.80 23.99
N GLU A 12 5.68 -13.37 25.20
CA GLU A 12 4.49 -13.63 26.01
C GLU A 12 3.75 -12.34 26.40
N GLN A 13 4.48 -11.28 26.80
CA GLN A 13 3.88 -10.00 27.14
C GLN A 13 3.20 -9.34 25.93
N ILE A 14 3.89 -9.27 24.79
CA ILE A 14 3.35 -8.64 23.58
C ILE A 14 2.17 -9.45 23.03
N ALA A 15 2.27 -10.78 23.01
CA ALA A 15 1.18 -11.64 22.57
C ALA A 15 -0.06 -11.47 23.45
N ALA A 16 0.11 -11.37 24.77
CA ALA A 16 -0.98 -11.11 25.70
C ALA A 16 -1.63 -9.73 25.46
N LEU A 17 -0.85 -8.68 25.21
CA LEU A 17 -1.37 -7.34 24.87
C LEU A 17 -2.18 -7.33 23.56
N GLN A 18 -1.83 -8.21 22.63
CA GLN A 18 -2.51 -8.36 21.34
C GLN A 18 -3.66 -9.38 21.37
N GLY A 19 -3.85 -10.08 22.51
CA GLY A 19 -4.89 -11.11 22.65
C GLY A 19 -4.65 -12.37 21.81
N ILE A 20 -3.40 -12.67 21.46
CA ILE A 20 -3.02 -13.83 20.63
C ILE A 20 -2.08 -14.76 21.40
N SER A 21 -1.91 -15.99 20.90
CA SER A 21 -0.91 -16.92 21.46
C SER A 21 0.52 -16.51 21.10
N PRO A 22 1.52 -16.80 21.97
CA PRO A 22 2.94 -16.63 21.65
C PRO A 22 3.35 -17.23 20.31
N GLU A 23 2.82 -18.40 19.96
CA GLU A 23 3.08 -19.08 18.70
C GLU A 23 2.53 -18.31 17.50
N GLN A 24 1.31 -17.77 17.61
CA GLN A 24 0.71 -16.94 16.56
C GLN A 24 1.49 -15.65 16.37
N PHE A 25 1.91 -15.01 17.46
CA PHE A 25 2.74 -13.81 17.39
C PHE A 25 4.04 -14.07 16.62
N ILE A 26 4.72 -15.19 16.91
CA ILE A 26 5.96 -15.56 16.22
C ILE A 26 5.70 -15.79 14.72
N LEU A 27 4.66 -16.54 14.37
CA LEU A 27 4.33 -16.84 12.98
C LEU A 27 3.99 -15.57 12.18
N GLN A 28 3.15 -14.70 12.75
CA GLN A 28 2.77 -13.44 12.13
C GLN A 28 3.97 -12.53 11.93
N THR A 29 4.78 -12.34 12.99
CA THR A 29 5.99 -11.50 12.94
C THR A 29 6.98 -12.01 11.90
N LEU A 30 7.18 -13.33 11.80
CA LEU A 30 8.04 -13.92 10.78
C LEU A 30 7.50 -13.69 9.38
N MET A 31 6.19 -13.85 9.17
CA MET A 31 5.55 -13.62 7.88
C MET A 31 5.68 -12.15 7.43
N GLU A 32 5.41 -11.21 8.33
CA GLU A 32 5.58 -9.78 8.09
C GLU A 32 7.03 -9.44 7.73
N LYS A 33 8.00 -9.96 8.51
CA LYS A 33 9.43 -9.71 8.26
C LYS A 33 9.90 -10.31 6.94
N ILE A 34 9.44 -11.51 6.57
CA ILE A 34 9.73 -12.13 5.26
C ILE A 34 9.14 -11.28 4.13
N ASN A 35 7.90 -10.82 4.26
CA ASN A 35 7.26 -9.99 3.24
C ASN A 35 7.98 -8.65 3.07
N ALA A 36 8.34 -7.98 4.17
CA ALA A 36 9.13 -6.76 4.13
C ALA A 36 10.49 -6.98 3.46
N PHE A 37 11.18 -8.08 3.78
CA PHE A 37 12.46 -8.41 3.17
C PHE A 37 12.34 -8.68 1.65
N LYS A 38 11.30 -9.38 1.23
CA LYS A 38 11.00 -9.62 -0.20
C LYS A 38 10.70 -8.34 -0.97
N GLN A 39 10.09 -7.34 -0.33
CA GLN A 39 9.83 -6.04 -0.96
C GLN A 39 11.10 -5.18 -1.05
N GLN A 40 12.05 -5.35 -0.12
CA GLN A 40 13.30 -4.58 -0.07
C GLN A 40 14.44 -5.17 -0.91
N THR A 41 14.37 -6.46 -1.25
CA THR A 41 15.32 -7.10 -2.17
C THR A 41 14.71 -7.18 -3.55
N PRO A 42 15.06 -6.27 -4.49
CA PRO A 42 14.68 -6.44 -5.89
C PRO A 42 15.40 -7.70 -6.37
N ASN A 43 14.67 -8.81 -6.43
CA ASN A 43 15.19 -10.03 -7.02
C ASN A 43 15.41 -9.74 -8.52
N PRO A 44 16.65 -9.75 -9.04
CA PRO A 44 16.90 -9.41 -10.44
C PRO A 44 16.37 -10.47 -11.42
N SER A 45 15.72 -11.53 -10.92
CA SER A 45 15.22 -12.66 -11.69
C SER A 45 13.72 -12.91 -11.55
N SER A 46 12.96 -11.96 -10.99
CA SER A 46 11.49 -12.07 -10.91
C SER A 46 10.79 -10.87 -11.53
N THR A 47 10.88 -10.78 -12.86
CA THR A 47 9.85 -10.13 -13.70
C THR A 47 8.58 -11.00 -13.76
N GLU A 48 8.07 -11.42 -12.60
CA GLU A 48 6.75 -12.02 -12.48
C GLU A 48 6.01 -11.34 -11.32
N SER A 49 5.29 -10.29 -11.69
CA SER A 49 3.95 -9.99 -11.18
C SER A 49 3.76 -10.05 -9.65
N LEU A 50 4.32 -9.11 -8.89
CA LEU A 50 3.74 -8.70 -7.60
C LEU A 50 2.81 -7.50 -7.82
N SER A 51 1.69 -7.75 -8.50
CA SER A 51 0.53 -6.86 -8.55
C SER A 51 -0.73 -7.62 -8.11
N ASN A 52 -0.67 -8.30 -6.98
CA ASN A 52 -1.83 -9.00 -6.41
C ASN A 52 -2.14 -8.56 -4.98
N SER A 53 -1.87 -7.30 -4.62
CA SER A 53 -2.67 -6.66 -3.58
C SER A 53 -3.87 -6.02 -4.28
N PRO A 54 -5.12 -6.42 -4.00
CA PRO A 54 -6.30 -5.94 -4.73
C PRO A 54 -6.62 -4.45 -4.50
N GLU A 55 -5.80 -3.73 -3.71
CA GLU A 55 -6.08 -2.35 -3.29
C GLU A 55 -4.97 -1.34 -3.64
N SER A 56 -3.82 -1.80 -4.14
CA SER A 56 -2.74 -0.87 -4.50
C SER A 56 -2.83 -0.50 -5.98
N HIS A 57 -3.44 0.64 -6.26
CA HIS A 57 -3.41 1.29 -7.57
C HIS A 57 -2.01 1.80 -7.97
N LEU A 58 -1.01 1.68 -7.10
CA LEU A 58 0.36 2.10 -7.37
C LEU A 58 1.19 0.94 -7.91
N ARG A 59 1.80 1.11 -9.09
CA ARG A 59 2.71 0.14 -9.73
C ARG A 59 3.97 0.82 -10.28
N GLU A 60 5.03 0.04 -10.50
CA GLU A 60 6.26 0.51 -11.16
C GLU A 60 6.25 0.12 -12.64
N GLN A 61 6.59 1.05 -13.52
CA GLN A 61 6.67 0.84 -14.96
C GLN A 61 7.89 1.60 -15.53
N LYS A 62 8.93 0.85 -15.91
CA LYS A 62 10.16 1.39 -16.55
C LYS A 62 10.93 2.42 -15.70
N GLY A 63 11.02 2.19 -14.40
CA GLY A 63 11.63 3.09 -13.41
C GLY A 63 10.73 4.23 -12.96
N ILE A 64 9.46 4.23 -13.36
CA ILE A 64 8.49 5.30 -13.05
C ILE A 64 7.38 4.70 -12.18
N LEU A 65 7.05 5.38 -11.08
CA LEU A 65 5.86 5.08 -10.29
C LEU A 65 4.61 5.56 -11.03
N VAL A 66 3.71 4.63 -11.33
CA VAL A 66 2.47 4.83 -12.10
C VAL A 66 1.28 4.51 -11.21
N PHE A 67 0.27 5.39 -11.25
CA PHE A 67 -1.00 5.18 -10.56
C PHE A 67 -2.06 4.74 -11.58
N ASP A 68 -2.67 3.58 -11.34
CA ASP A 68 -3.82 3.09 -12.08
C ASP A 68 -5.07 3.82 -11.62
N THR A 69 -5.59 4.68 -12.50
CA THR A 69 -6.82 5.43 -12.27
C THR A 69 -7.93 4.92 -13.17
N GLN A 70 -9.17 5.20 -12.80
CA GLN A 70 -10.31 4.90 -13.67
C GLN A 70 -10.21 5.76 -14.95
N SER A 71 -10.69 5.22 -16.06
CA SER A 71 -10.71 5.96 -17.31
C SER A 71 -11.59 7.20 -17.21
N LEU A 72 -11.12 8.31 -17.77
CA LEU A 72 -11.83 9.57 -17.80
C LEU A 72 -12.73 9.71 -19.05
N ASP A 73 -13.02 8.61 -19.75
CA ASP A 73 -13.85 8.60 -20.97
C ASP A 73 -15.26 9.16 -20.75
N HIS A 74 -15.72 9.17 -19.49
CA HIS A 74 -17.01 9.72 -19.08
C HIS A 74 -16.98 11.23 -18.80
N ILE A 75 -15.81 11.87 -18.83
CA ILE A 75 -15.64 13.30 -18.56
C ILE A 75 -15.62 14.05 -19.90
N ASP A 76 -16.60 14.93 -20.10
CA ASP A 76 -16.55 15.92 -21.17
C ASP A 76 -15.70 17.13 -20.72
N PHE A 77 -14.42 17.10 -21.11
CA PHE A 77 -13.49 18.18 -20.78
C PHE A 77 -13.90 19.52 -21.39
N ASN A 78 -14.56 19.55 -22.55
CA ASN A 78 -14.97 20.81 -23.17
C ASN A 78 -16.07 21.47 -22.34
N GLN A 79 -17.06 20.67 -21.91
CA GLN A 79 -18.10 21.16 -21.02
C GLN A 79 -17.52 21.65 -19.68
N LEU A 80 -16.54 20.92 -19.12
CA LEU A 80 -15.90 21.28 -17.86
C LEU A 80 -15.10 22.60 -17.96
N ILE A 81 -14.44 22.83 -19.10
CA ILE A 81 -13.72 24.07 -19.40
C ILE A 81 -14.71 25.24 -19.59
N GLU A 82 -15.82 25.03 -20.30
CA GLU A 82 -16.86 26.06 -20.47
C GLU A 82 -17.44 26.48 -19.11
N GLN A 83 -17.81 25.52 -18.25
CA GLN A 83 -18.28 25.78 -16.89
C GLN A 83 -17.24 26.46 -16.00
N SER A 84 -15.95 26.19 -16.20
CA SER A 84 -14.88 26.90 -15.49
C SER A 84 -14.82 28.37 -15.90
N ARG A 85 -14.96 28.66 -17.20
CA ARG A 85 -14.90 30.02 -17.72
C ARG A 85 -16.12 30.85 -17.33
N GLU A 86 -17.30 30.25 -17.25
CA GLU A 86 -18.52 30.93 -16.78
C GLU A 86 -18.43 31.32 -15.30
N ARG A 87 -17.85 30.46 -14.45
CA ARG A 87 -17.63 30.77 -13.03
C ARG A 87 -16.69 31.95 -12.78
N ASP A 88 -15.70 32.17 -13.65
CA ASP A 88 -14.81 33.32 -13.55
C ASP A 88 -15.53 34.66 -13.87
N TRP A 89 -16.59 34.64 -14.68
CA TRP A 89 -17.36 35.85 -15.00
C TRP A 89 -18.35 36.24 -13.90
N GLU A 90 -18.90 35.30 -13.14
CA GLU A 90 -19.80 35.61 -12.02
C GLU A 90 -19.08 36.22 -10.80
N GLN A 91 -17.78 35.98 -10.65
CA GLN A 91 -16.97 36.60 -9.59
C GLN A 91 -16.41 37.99 -9.93
N LEU A 92 -16.42 38.39 -11.21
CA LEU A 92 -15.94 39.71 -11.65
C LEU A 92 -17.05 40.76 -11.82
N SER A 93 -18.31 40.43 -11.48
CA SER A 93 -19.47 41.33 -11.56
C SER A 93 -19.94 41.86 -10.20
N LEU A 94 -19.02 42.20 -9.29
CA LEU A 94 -19.28 42.89 -8.03
C LEU A 94 -18.56 44.24 -7.98
#